data_AF-A0A368XA73-F1
#
_entry.id   AF-A0A368XA73-F1
#
_cell.length_a   1.000
_cell.length_b   1.000
_cell.length_c   1.000
_cell.angle_alpha   90.00
_cell.angle_beta   90.00
_cell.angle_gamma   90.00
#
_symmetry.space_group_name_H-M   'P 1'
#
loop_
_entity.id
_entity.type
_entity.pdbx_description
1 polymer ?
#
loop_
_entity_poly.entity_id
_entity_poly.type
_entity_poly.pdbx_seq_one_letter_code
_entity_poly.pdbx_strand_id
1 'polypeptide(L)'
;MRKKKKYKDVSNAKTQNNFLASEEFPEGSYGHPVGENASVENKETPWEEGQQYYSSFVYENRGLHKDIPRQMEGAHPPHDEEAEKE
;
A
#
# COMPACT_ATOMS: atom_id res chain seq x y z
N MET A 1 -28.96 -7.81 -21.21
CA MET A 1 -27.84 -7.86 -20.24
C MET A 1 -27.62 -6.46 -19.66
N ARG A 2 -27.81 -6.27 -18.34
CA ARG A 2 -27.46 -5.01 -17.67
C ARG A 2 -25.93 -4.94 -17.57
N LYS A 3 -25.29 -3.95 -18.19
CA LYS A 3 -23.87 -3.65 -17.94
C LYS A 3 -23.73 -3.33 -16.44
N LYS A 4 -23.00 -4.16 -15.69
CA LYS A 4 -22.61 -3.85 -14.31
C LYS A 4 -21.72 -2.61 -14.39
N LYS A 5 -22.17 -1.48 -13.87
CA LYS A 5 -21.30 -0.31 -13.71
C LYS A 5 -20.23 -0.67 -12.67
N LYS A 6 -18.96 -0.69 -13.06
CA LYS A 6 -17.84 -0.74 -12.12
C LYS A 6 -17.80 0.64 -11.43
N TYR A 7 -18.24 0.71 -10.19
CA TYR A 7 -18.07 1.91 -9.38
C TYR A 7 -16.62 1.94 -8.92
N LYS A 8 -15.91 3.04 -9.19
CA LYS A 8 -14.57 3.30 -8.68
C LYS A 8 -14.71 4.36 -7.60
N ASP A 9 -14.23 4.06 -6.40
CA ASP A 9 -14.19 5.04 -5.31
C ASP A 9 -13.29 6.22 -5.66
N VAL A 10 -13.49 7.33 -4.94
CA VAL A 10 -12.64 8.52 -5.04
C VAL A 10 -11.21 8.20 -4.61
N SER A 11 -10.23 8.90 -5.18
CA SER A 11 -8.80 8.66 -4.92
C SER A 11 -8.47 8.65 -3.44
N ASN A 12 -9.03 9.59 -2.66
CA ASN A 12 -8.74 9.71 -1.22
C ASN A 12 -9.20 8.47 -0.44
N ALA A 13 -10.37 7.92 -0.76
CA ALA A 13 -10.88 6.72 -0.09
C ALA A 13 -10.01 5.50 -0.40
N LYS A 14 -9.56 5.37 -1.65
CA LYS A 14 -8.61 4.33 -2.05
C LYS A 14 -7.26 4.48 -1.35
N THR A 15 -6.72 5.70 -1.28
CA THR A 15 -5.47 5.98 -0.58
C THR A 15 -5.57 5.60 0.90
N GLN A 16 -6.68 5.94 1.56
CA GLN A 16 -6.87 5.60 2.97
C GLN A 16 -6.97 4.08 3.20
N ASN A 17 -7.56 3.33 2.27
CA ASN A 17 -7.65 1.87 2.38
C ASN A 17 -6.32 1.17 2.05
N ASN A 18 -5.58 1.68 1.06
CA ASN A 18 -4.37 1.05 0.56
C ASN A 18 -3.11 1.42 1.37
N PHE A 19 -3.03 2.62 1.92
CA PHE A 19 -1.84 3.06 2.66
C PHE A 19 -2.01 2.86 4.16
N LEU A 20 -1.36 1.80 4.66
CA LEU A 20 -1.39 1.40 6.05
C LEU A 20 -0.42 2.26 6.87
N ALA A 21 -0.85 2.61 8.09
CA ALA A 21 0.03 3.20 9.09
C ALA A 21 0.94 2.09 9.65
N SER A 22 2.23 2.39 9.81
CA SER A 22 3.15 1.48 10.49
C SER A 22 3.03 1.65 11.99
N GLU A 23 2.83 0.56 12.72
CA GLU A 23 2.86 0.53 14.17
C GLU A 23 4.28 0.28 14.69
N GLU A 24 4.69 1.00 15.73
CA GLU A 24 6.02 0.87 16.32
C GLU A 24 6.12 -0.34 17.25
N PHE A 25 5.01 -0.71 17.90
CA PHE A 25 4.91 -1.84 18.83
C PHE A 25 3.69 -2.72 18.47
N PRO A 26 3.77 -3.55 17.42
CA PRO A 26 2.66 -4.41 16.99
C PRO A 26 2.28 -5.46 18.06
N GLU A 27 3.18 -5.80 18.97
CA GLU A 27 2.91 -6.63 20.16
C GLU A 27 2.28 -5.88 21.35
N GLY A 28 2.18 -4.55 21.26
CA GLY A 28 1.71 -3.68 22.33
C GLY A 28 2.83 -3.05 23.18
N SER A 29 2.44 -2.21 24.14
CA SER A 29 3.39 -1.52 25.02
C SER A 29 4.26 -2.50 25.83
N TYR A 30 5.46 -2.07 26.24
CA TYR A 30 6.30 -2.88 27.13
C TYR A 30 5.54 -3.34 28.39
N GLY A 31 5.51 -4.66 28.63
CA GLY A 31 4.79 -5.28 29.74
C GLY A 31 3.30 -5.55 29.47
N HIS A 32 2.83 -5.43 28.23
CA HIS A 32 1.46 -5.76 27.88
C HIS A 32 1.18 -7.27 28.08
N PRO A 33 0.11 -7.66 28.81
CA PRO A 33 -0.16 -9.05 29.16
C PRO A 33 -0.72 -9.87 27.99
N VAL A 34 -1.26 -9.22 26.95
CA VAL A 34 -1.79 -9.89 25.76
C VAL A 34 -0.67 -10.04 24.74
N GLY A 35 -0.54 -11.23 24.15
CA GLY A 35 0.43 -11.49 23.08
C GLY A 35 1.77 -12.06 23.55
N GLU A 36 1.99 -12.26 24.86
CA GLU A 36 3.27 -12.74 25.43
C GLU A 36 3.80 -14.03 24.76
N ASN A 37 2.90 -14.95 24.42
CA ASN A 37 3.24 -16.24 23.80
C ASN A 37 2.81 -16.33 22.33
N ALA A 38 2.26 -15.25 21.76
CA ALA A 38 1.84 -15.22 20.37
C ALA A 38 2.99 -14.70 19.50
N SER A 39 3.09 -15.20 18.27
CA SER A 39 3.97 -14.56 17.29
C SER A 39 3.41 -13.19 16.97
N VAL A 40 4.30 -12.22 16.82
CA VAL A 40 3.93 -10.90 16.30
C VAL A 40 3.54 -11.07 14.85
N GLU A 41 2.31 -10.68 14.53
CA GLU A 41 1.82 -10.60 13.16
C GLU A 41 1.78 -9.14 12.74
N ASN A 42 2.08 -8.90 11.46
CA ASN A 42 2.16 -7.55 10.94
C ASN A 42 0.77 -6.94 10.65
N LYS A 43 -0.27 -7.78 10.52
CA LYS A 43 -1.64 -7.36 10.22
C LYS A 43 -2.65 -8.43 10.64
N GLU A 44 -3.74 -8.04 11.31
CA GLU A 44 -4.80 -8.98 11.72
C GLU A 44 -5.72 -9.39 10.56
N THR A 45 -5.92 -8.49 9.58
CA THR A 45 -6.71 -8.77 8.39
C THR A 45 -5.81 -9.26 7.24
N PRO A 46 -6.31 -10.09 6.32
CA PRO A 46 -5.58 -10.45 5.11
C PRO A 46 -5.10 -9.22 4.32
N TRP A 47 -4.02 -9.41 3.56
CA TRP A 47 -3.54 -8.41 2.62
C TRP A 47 -4.50 -8.27 1.45
N GLU A 48 -4.84 -7.04 1.10
CA GLU A 48 -5.61 -6.70 -0.10
C GLU A 48 -4.68 -6.17 -1.20
N GLU A 49 -5.14 -6.24 -2.43
CA GLU A 49 -4.38 -5.76 -3.58
C GLU A 49 -4.09 -4.25 -3.47
N GLY A 50 -2.83 -3.87 -3.71
CA GLY A 50 -2.38 -2.47 -3.66
C GLY A 50 -2.11 -1.92 -2.24
N GLN A 51 -2.33 -2.72 -1.18
CA GLN A 51 -2.00 -2.32 0.18
C GLN A 51 -0.49 -2.26 0.43
N GLN A 52 -0.04 -1.24 1.15
CA GLN A 52 1.37 -1.01 1.47
C GLN A 52 1.52 -0.03 2.64
N TYR A 53 2.68 -0.05 3.30
CA TYR A 53 3.03 0.93 4.32
C TYR A 53 3.56 2.24 3.72
N TYR A 54 3.40 3.32 4.47
CA TYR A 54 4.17 4.54 4.21
C TYR A 54 5.65 4.29 4.46
N SER A 55 6.45 4.41 3.40
CA SER A 55 7.91 4.34 3.48
C SER A 55 8.49 5.74 3.27
N SER A 56 9.52 6.08 4.04
CA SER A 56 10.23 7.37 3.93
C SER A 56 11.16 7.44 2.71
N PHE A 57 11.36 6.34 1.99
CA PHE A 57 12.33 6.23 0.88
C PHE A 57 11.69 6.33 -0.51
N VAL A 58 10.39 6.61 -0.56
CA VAL A 58 9.60 6.68 -1.81
C VAL A 58 9.31 8.13 -2.15
N TYR A 59 8.99 8.39 -3.42
CA TYR A 59 8.65 9.74 -3.87
C TYR A 59 7.47 10.33 -3.09
N GLU A 60 7.60 11.60 -2.71
CA GLU A 60 6.55 12.35 -2.02
C GLU A 60 5.26 12.41 -2.84
N ASN A 61 5.39 12.65 -4.16
CA ASN A 61 4.26 12.68 -5.09
C ASN A 61 4.35 11.51 -6.08
N ARG A 62 3.95 10.31 -5.63
CA ARG A 62 3.99 9.10 -6.46
C ARG A 62 3.16 9.21 -7.74
N GLY A 63 2.02 9.91 -7.67
CA GLY A 63 1.17 10.12 -8.85
C GLY A 63 1.87 10.90 -9.96
N LEU A 64 2.66 11.92 -9.61
CA LEU A 64 3.47 12.65 -10.58
C LEU A 64 4.59 11.79 -11.19
N HIS A 65 5.14 10.86 -10.41
CA HIS A 65 6.27 10.02 -10.83
C HIS A 65 5.83 8.72 -11.52
N LYS A 66 4.51 8.46 -11.62
CA LYS A 66 3.96 7.31 -12.34
C LYS A 66 4.31 7.42 -13.82
N ASP A 67 4.74 6.33 -14.44
CA ASP A 67 5.13 6.25 -15.85
C ASP A 67 6.34 7.13 -16.24
N ILE A 68 7.06 7.69 -15.25
CA ILE A 68 8.26 8.50 -15.47
C ILE A 68 9.50 7.73 -15.01
N PRO A 69 10.21 7.04 -15.92
CA PRO A 69 11.44 6.33 -15.58
C PRO A 69 12.56 7.33 -15.23
N ARG A 70 13.46 6.91 -14.32
CA ARG A 70 14.67 7.67 -14.02
C ARG A 70 15.56 7.73 -15.27
N GLN A 71 16.00 8.94 -15.64
CA GLN A 71 16.86 9.17 -16.80
C GLN A 71 18.35 8.94 -16.45
N MET A 72 18.68 7.74 -15.98
CA MET A 72 20.04 7.33 -15.64
C MET A 72 20.35 5.95 -16.22
N GLU A 73 21.61 5.71 -16.62
CA GLU A 73 22.03 4.41 -17.10
C GLU A 73 21.90 3.35 -15.98
N GLY A 74 21.32 2.19 -16.31
CA GLY A 74 21.03 1.14 -15.32
C GLY A 74 19.82 1.41 -14.43
N ALA A 75 18.97 2.39 -14.75
CA ALA A 75 17.72 2.61 -14.03
C ALA A 75 16.80 1.38 -14.10
N HIS A 76 16.22 0.99 -12.96
CA HIS A 76 15.17 -0.02 -12.94
C HIS A 76 13.91 0.51 -13.65
N PRO A 77 13.17 -0.33 -14.39
CA PRO A 77 11.87 0.03 -14.92
C PRO A 77 10.91 0.40 -13.78
N PRO A 78 10.12 1.47 -13.91
CA PRO A 78 9.13 1.79 -12.90
C PRO A 78 8.08 0.66 -12.87
N HIS A 79 7.81 0.14 -11.67
CA HIS A 79 6.84 -0.93 -11.43
C HIS A 79 5.40 -0.38 -11.48
N ASP A 80 5.04 0.26 -12.58
CA ASP A 80 3.72 0.85 -12.78
C ASP A 80 2.67 -0.23 -13.05
N GLU A 81 1.43 0.03 -12.63
CA GLU A 81 0.30 -0.84 -12.93
C GLU A 81 0.09 -0.93 -14.45
N GLU A 82 -0.09 -2.16 -14.97
CA GLU A 82 -0.56 -2.33 -16.34
C GLU A 82 -1.87 -1.56 -16.53
N ALA A 83 -1.95 -0.73 -17.57
CA ALA A 83 -3.19 -0.06 -17.90
C ALA A 83 -4.30 -1.13 -18.05
N GLU A 84 -5.34 -1.09 -17.20
CA GLU A 84 -6.56 -1.88 -17.42
C GLU A 84 -7.01 -1.59 -18.85
N LYS A 85 -6.80 -2.55 -19.77
CA LYS A 85 -7.29 -2.44 -21.15
C LYS A 85 -8.82 -2.37 -21.07
N GLU A 86 -9.35 -1.27 -21.56
CA GLU A 86 -10.79 -0.99 -21.61
C GLU A 86 -11.55 -1.99 -22.51
#